data_AF-A0AAU4DXX3-F1
#
_entry.id   AF-A0AAU4DXX3-F1
#
_cell.length_a   1.000
_cell.length_b   1.000
_cell.length_c   1.000
_cell.angle_alpha   90.00
_cell.angle_beta   90.00
_cell.angle_gamma   90.00
#
_symmetry.space_group_name_H-M   'P 1'
#
loop_
_entity.id
_entity.type
_entity.pdbx_description
1 polymer ?
#
loop_
_entity_poly.entity_id
_entity_poly.type
_entity_poly.pdbx_seq_one_letter_code
_entity_poly.pdbx_strand_id
1 'polypeptide(L)'
;MGIRELVDRVVKRNNQGIVAVQVPAADPGGEPPLEFVPGHVYLEVRLQQMWLTRARELWREYLPFGTIVTEFVHKGKPVAVPTVLSSAELSRRFQVTGADDAVEVGNVRVAGPVPYEGDDFSLLVALFRAKTTDWIARSLKVVEDVAAAVGFGGLAGAVPLASSLIRGIESFLESPDVELRVGAYRSWQHGGPGGLVPLHFCVMRRPHTETTKEDLAALRVSEGRLHRLGPDGVTLEPYTEHDFILVSVEAKRERDDYRKLAFYPLWERTKEQVIAGDLGPAQRTWRQTAGAIFSDDLTRPQQETLFTEYQRLYAELVDRFSNLELADLRGHRPGGGPPPELRLVDDPATLLRSVRG
;
A
#
# COMPACT_ATOMS: atom_id res chain seq x y z
N MET A 1 -12.36 1.86 21.58
CA MET A 1 -12.65 3.30 21.46
C MET A 1 -11.51 3.84 20.61
N GLY A 2 -11.71 3.89 19.29
CA GLY A 2 -10.63 3.98 18.30
C GLY A 2 -11.17 4.47 16.96
N ILE A 3 -10.46 5.36 16.28
CA ILE A 3 -10.78 6.01 15.00
C ILE A 3 -12.01 6.93 15.03
N ARG A 4 -13.15 6.53 15.61
CA ARG A 4 -14.38 7.35 15.60
C ARG A 4 -14.18 8.74 16.22
N GLU A 5 -13.41 8.88 17.29
CA GLU A 5 -13.16 10.19 17.91
C GLU A 5 -12.20 11.07 17.10
N LEU A 6 -11.25 10.45 16.41
CA LEU A 6 -10.37 11.13 15.46
C LEU A 6 -11.18 11.65 14.27
N VAL A 7 -12.04 10.79 13.72
CA VAL A 7 -13.02 11.15 12.68
C VAL A 7 -13.92 12.29 13.17
N ASP A 8 -14.50 12.18 14.37
CA ASP A 8 -15.36 13.22 14.94
C ASP A 8 -14.64 14.55 15.10
N ARG A 9 -13.36 14.55 15.49
CA ARG A 9 -12.54 15.78 15.57
C ARG A 9 -12.29 16.40 14.20
N VAL A 10 -11.92 15.57 13.22
CA VAL A 10 -11.71 16.01 11.84
C VAL A 10 -13.01 16.59 11.26
N VAL A 11 -14.12 15.89 11.45
CA VAL A 11 -15.45 16.31 10.99
C VAL A 11 -15.91 17.59 11.70
N LYS A 12 -15.74 17.72 13.03
CA LYS A 12 -16.11 18.92 13.78
C LYS A 12 -15.29 20.16 13.40
N ARG A 13 -14.03 19.97 13.00
CA ARG A 13 -13.13 21.07 12.56
C ARG A 13 -13.24 21.39 11.07
N ASN A 14 -13.97 20.58 10.30
CA ASN A 14 -14.14 20.78 8.86
C ASN A 14 -14.80 22.13 8.49
N ASN A 15 -15.47 22.78 9.45
CA ASN A 15 -16.08 24.11 9.31
C ASN A 15 -15.08 25.30 9.24
N GLN A 16 -13.77 25.04 9.18
CA GLN A 16 -12.71 26.07 9.22
C GLN A 16 -12.02 26.29 7.85
N GLY A 17 -12.71 26.02 6.73
CA GLY A 17 -12.11 26.13 5.40
C GLY A 17 -11.23 24.92 5.05
N ILE A 18 -11.67 23.72 5.42
CA ILE A 18 -11.10 22.47 4.89
C ILE A 18 -12.07 21.96 3.82
N VAL A 19 -11.52 21.60 2.66
CA VAL A 19 -12.30 21.10 1.53
C VAL A 19 -11.76 19.73 1.15
N ALA A 20 -12.69 18.79 0.97
CA ALA A 20 -12.39 17.44 0.51
C ALA A 20 -13.14 17.18 -0.79
N VAL A 21 -12.40 16.84 -1.85
CA VAL A 21 -12.95 16.72 -3.20
C VAL A 21 -12.34 15.53 -3.93
N GLN A 22 -13.16 14.85 -4.72
CA GLN A 22 -12.67 13.87 -5.68
C GLN A 22 -12.20 14.62 -6.93
N VAL A 23 -10.95 14.42 -7.32
CA VAL A 23 -10.34 15.14 -8.44
C VAL A 23 -10.27 14.22 -9.65
N PRO A 24 -10.79 14.62 -10.82
CA PRO A 24 -10.67 13.82 -12.02
C PRO A 24 -9.25 13.86 -12.58
N ALA A 25 -8.84 12.77 -13.23
CA ALA A 25 -7.62 12.77 -14.03
C ALA A 25 -7.73 13.74 -15.22
N ALA A 26 -6.60 14.30 -15.63
CA ALA A 26 -6.51 15.24 -16.75
C ALA A 26 -6.81 14.57 -18.10
N ASP A 27 -6.40 13.31 -18.27
CA ASP A 27 -6.61 12.55 -19.50
C ASP A 27 -7.66 11.44 -19.27
N PRO A 28 -8.94 11.69 -19.60
CA PRO A 28 -9.97 10.65 -19.56
C PRO A 28 -9.86 9.65 -20.73
N GLY A 29 -8.95 9.85 -21.69
CA GLY A 29 -8.75 9.00 -22.86
C GLY A 29 -7.80 7.81 -22.63
N GLY A 30 -7.22 7.68 -21.43
CA GLY A 30 -6.45 6.51 -21.02
C GLY A 30 -7.28 5.23 -20.94
N GLU A 31 -6.63 4.10 -20.66
CA GLU A 31 -7.36 2.87 -20.35
C GLU A 31 -8.35 3.12 -19.19
N PRO A 32 -9.58 2.60 -19.28
CA PRO A 32 -10.55 2.79 -18.22
C PRO A 32 -9.99 2.26 -16.90
N PRO A 33 -10.24 2.98 -15.78
CA PRO A 33 -9.73 2.57 -14.49
C PRO A 33 -10.23 1.16 -14.15
N LEU A 34 -9.33 0.33 -13.63
CA LEU A 34 -9.65 -1.05 -13.29
C LEU A 34 -10.72 -1.10 -12.18
N GLU A 35 -11.79 -1.85 -12.38
CA GLU A 35 -12.85 -1.96 -11.38
C GLU A 35 -12.41 -2.75 -10.14
N PHE A 36 -12.95 -2.36 -8.98
CA PHE A 36 -12.77 -3.09 -7.73
C PHE A 36 -13.62 -4.37 -7.69
N VAL A 37 -13.09 -5.44 -8.27
CA VAL A 37 -13.73 -6.77 -8.26
C VAL A 37 -13.18 -7.64 -7.13
N PRO A 38 -14.02 -8.08 -6.16
CA PRO A 38 -13.57 -8.89 -5.03
C PRO A 38 -12.81 -10.15 -5.46
N GLY A 39 -11.67 -10.42 -4.81
CA GLY A 39 -10.81 -11.58 -5.07
C GLY A 39 -9.98 -11.54 -6.36
N HIS A 40 -10.18 -10.53 -7.22
CA HIS A 40 -9.54 -10.43 -8.53
C HIS A 40 -8.54 -9.28 -8.65
N VAL A 41 -8.67 -8.26 -7.79
CA VAL A 41 -7.77 -7.10 -7.79
C VAL A 41 -7.21 -6.83 -6.40
N TYR A 42 -6.10 -6.12 -6.38
CA TYR A 42 -5.51 -5.55 -5.19
C TYR A 42 -5.98 -4.12 -5.01
N LEU A 43 -6.29 -3.76 -3.78
CA LEU A 43 -6.43 -2.39 -3.32
C LEU A 43 -5.03 -1.82 -2.98
N GLU A 44 -4.68 -0.70 -3.61
CA GLU A 44 -3.50 0.08 -3.28
C GLU A 44 -3.92 1.54 -3.00
N VAL A 45 -3.38 2.12 -1.94
CA VAL A 45 -3.55 3.55 -1.64
C VAL A 45 -2.19 4.20 -1.70
N ARG A 46 -2.09 5.32 -2.43
CA ARG A 46 -0.83 6.06 -2.58
C ARG A 46 -1.07 7.52 -2.22
N LEU A 47 -0.14 8.11 -1.48
CA LEU A 47 0.06 9.55 -1.47
C LEU A 47 0.70 9.93 -2.81
N GLN A 48 -0.06 10.63 -3.65
CA GLN A 48 0.47 11.13 -4.91
C GLN A 48 1.24 12.42 -4.70
N GLN A 49 0.65 13.37 -3.95
CA GLN A 49 1.27 14.66 -3.67
C GLN A 49 0.80 15.22 -2.33
N MET A 50 1.73 15.68 -1.52
CA MET A 50 1.50 16.55 -0.38
C MET A 50 2.23 17.85 -0.65
N TRP A 51 1.53 18.97 -0.54
CA TRP A 51 2.08 20.30 -0.74
C TRP A 51 1.90 21.14 0.52
N LEU A 52 2.96 21.80 0.94
CA LEU A 52 2.98 22.69 2.09
C LEU A 52 3.55 24.04 1.66
N THR A 53 2.74 25.08 1.67
CA THR A 53 3.09 26.38 1.06
C THR A 53 4.10 27.20 1.87
N ARG A 54 4.27 26.92 3.18
CA ARG A 54 5.14 27.70 4.10
C ARG A 54 6.10 26.83 4.92
N ALA A 55 7.08 26.23 4.26
CA ALA A 55 8.03 25.29 4.84
C ALA A 55 8.92 25.89 5.94
N ARG A 56 9.51 27.09 5.80
CA ARG A 56 10.38 27.63 6.88
C ARG A 56 9.61 27.92 8.16
N GLU A 57 8.38 28.45 8.07
CA GLU A 57 7.52 28.64 9.25
C GLU A 57 7.25 27.27 9.91
N LEU A 58 6.85 26.30 9.09
CA LEU A 58 6.50 24.96 9.55
C LEU A 58 7.67 24.20 10.18
N TRP A 59 8.92 24.39 9.76
CA TRP A 59 10.07 23.66 10.30
C TRP A 59 10.84 24.44 11.39
N ARG A 60 10.60 25.73 11.57
CA ARG A 60 11.21 26.52 12.66
C ARG A 60 10.41 26.44 13.95
N GLU A 61 9.10 26.61 13.86
CA GLU A 61 8.22 26.72 15.04
C GLU A 61 7.39 25.46 15.28
N TYR A 62 7.23 24.64 14.24
CA TYR A 62 6.37 23.48 14.26
C TYR A 62 7.08 22.20 13.78
N LEU A 63 6.39 21.09 13.95
CA LEU A 63 6.70 19.79 13.40
C LEU A 63 5.46 19.34 12.62
N PRO A 64 5.46 19.48 11.27
CA PRO A 64 4.37 18.98 10.46
C PRO A 64 4.43 17.46 10.39
N PHE A 65 3.27 16.82 10.39
CA PHE A 65 3.16 15.39 10.13
C PHE A 65 1.84 15.05 9.46
N GLY A 66 1.92 14.14 8.48
CA GLY A 66 0.75 13.57 7.82
C GLY A 66 0.31 12.29 8.50
N THR A 67 -0.99 12.02 8.52
CA THR A 67 -1.57 10.76 8.96
C THR A 67 -2.60 10.32 7.94
N ILE A 68 -2.40 9.13 7.38
CA ILE A 68 -3.35 8.48 6.51
C ILE A 68 -3.73 7.15 7.17
N VAL A 69 -5.02 6.93 7.39
CA VAL A 69 -5.51 5.66 7.95
C VAL A 69 -6.45 5.04 6.96
N THR A 70 -6.11 3.83 6.53
CA THR A 70 -6.90 3.07 5.57
C THR A 70 -7.59 1.91 6.29
N GLU A 71 -8.92 1.85 6.24
CA GLU A 71 -9.73 0.77 6.82
C GLU A 71 -10.36 -0.07 5.71
N PHE A 72 -10.23 -1.39 5.81
CA PHE A 72 -10.79 -2.36 4.87
C PHE A 72 -10.88 -3.75 5.53
N VAL A 73 -11.51 -4.70 4.86
CA VAL A 73 -11.53 -6.10 5.31
C VAL A 73 -10.40 -6.92 4.69
N HIS A 74 -9.73 -7.69 5.54
CA HIS A 74 -8.75 -8.69 5.14
C HIS A 74 -8.88 -9.95 6.00
N LYS A 75 -8.87 -11.13 5.36
CA LYS A 75 -9.14 -12.44 5.97
C LYS A 75 -10.46 -12.44 6.74
N GLY A 76 -11.48 -11.78 6.17
CA GLY A 76 -12.81 -11.63 6.78
C GLY A 76 -12.83 -10.81 8.08
N LYS A 77 -11.78 -10.04 8.38
CA LYS A 77 -11.69 -9.19 9.56
C LYS A 77 -11.44 -7.74 9.17
N PRO A 78 -12.03 -6.76 9.88
CA PRO A 78 -11.69 -5.37 9.68
C PRO A 78 -10.23 -5.11 10.10
N VAL A 79 -9.50 -4.42 9.22
CA VAL A 79 -8.10 -4.04 9.40
C VAL A 79 -7.97 -2.55 9.16
N ALA A 80 -7.24 -1.88 10.04
CA ALA A 80 -6.82 -0.49 9.86
C ALA A 80 -5.31 -0.44 9.65
N VAL A 81 -4.87 0.19 8.56
CA VAL A 81 -3.47 0.42 8.23
C VAL A 81 -3.17 1.91 8.38
N PRO A 82 -2.57 2.32 9.51
CA PRO A 82 -2.10 3.69 9.70
C PRO A 82 -0.75 3.90 9.02
N THR A 83 -0.61 5.03 8.35
CA THR A 83 0.65 5.57 7.82
C THR A 83 0.86 6.95 8.39
N VAL A 84 2.00 7.17 9.02
CA VAL A 84 2.37 8.48 9.55
C VAL A 84 3.61 8.97 8.82
N LEU A 85 3.50 10.15 8.23
CA LEU A 85 4.58 10.83 7.52
C LEU A 85 5.13 11.89 8.45
N SER A 86 6.19 11.55 9.18
CA SER A 86 6.79 12.45 10.18
C SER A 86 7.55 13.59 9.51
N SER A 87 7.84 14.66 10.26
CA SER A 87 8.69 15.76 9.78
C SER A 87 10.07 15.27 9.34
N ALA A 88 10.59 14.18 9.91
CA ALA A 88 11.86 13.57 9.51
C ALA A 88 11.74 12.83 8.16
N GLU A 89 10.67 12.07 7.94
CA GLU A 89 10.40 11.44 6.65
C GLU A 89 10.12 12.48 5.55
N LEU A 90 9.31 13.48 5.86
CA LEU A 90 9.05 14.61 4.97
C LEU A 90 10.39 15.27 4.62
N SER A 91 11.27 15.46 5.62
CA SER A 91 12.60 16.04 5.38
C SER A 91 13.53 15.23 4.50
N ARG A 92 13.47 13.90 4.58
CA ARG A 92 14.28 13.03 3.72
C ARG A 92 13.78 12.97 2.29
N ARG A 93 12.48 13.22 2.08
CA ARG A 93 11.81 13.14 0.78
C ARG A 93 11.72 14.51 0.09
N PHE A 94 12.36 15.53 0.66
CA PHE A 94 12.40 16.88 0.11
C PHE A 94 13.00 16.90 -1.30
N GLN A 95 12.19 17.35 -2.25
CA GLN A 95 12.68 18.07 -3.40
C GLN A 95 12.48 19.55 -3.08
N VAL A 96 13.56 20.32 -2.98
CA VAL A 96 13.45 21.78 -2.90
C VAL A 96 12.94 22.23 -4.27
N THR A 97 11.62 22.35 -4.40
CA THR A 97 11.00 22.98 -5.55
C THR A 97 11.49 24.42 -5.52
N GLY A 98 12.16 24.91 -6.57
CA GLY A 98 12.74 26.25 -6.60
C GLY A 98 11.73 27.41 -6.41
N ALA A 99 10.48 27.12 -6.09
CA ALA A 99 9.45 28.04 -5.64
C ALA A 99 9.55 28.28 -4.13
N ASP A 100 9.80 29.55 -3.78
CA ASP A 100 9.49 30.23 -2.52
C ASP A 100 8.97 29.36 -1.37
N ASP A 101 9.90 28.69 -0.67
CA ASP A 101 9.64 28.15 0.66
C ASP A 101 8.52 27.09 0.74
N ALA A 102 8.26 26.34 -0.33
CA ALA A 102 7.29 25.24 -0.33
C ALA A 102 7.96 23.87 -0.19
N VAL A 103 7.20 22.90 0.32
CA VAL A 103 7.61 21.48 0.40
C VAL A 103 6.62 20.63 -0.38
N GLU A 104 7.19 19.80 -1.26
CA GLU A 104 6.47 18.77 -1.98
C GLU A 104 6.96 17.38 -1.56
N VAL A 105 6.02 16.49 -1.21
CA VAL A 105 6.29 15.07 -1.01
C VAL A 105 5.32 14.26 -1.85
N GLY A 106 5.83 13.31 -2.64
CA GLY A 106 4.97 12.53 -3.53
C GLY A 106 5.38 11.07 -3.65
N ASN A 107 4.52 10.31 -4.33
CA ASN A 107 4.74 8.91 -4.72
C ASN A 107 5.02 7.96 -3.55
N VAL A 108 4.32 8.12 -2.43
CA VAL A 108 4.46 7.23 -1.27
C VAL A 108 3.33 6.21 -1.25
N ARG A 109 3.66 4.91 -1.28
CA ARG A 109 2.68 3.84 -1.02
C ARG A 109 2.31 3.89 0.46
N VAL A 110 1.03 4.09 0.76
CA VAL A 110 0.53 4.21 2.15
C VAL A 110 -0.15 2.93 2.60
N ALA A 111 -0.90 2.27 1.72
CA ALA A 111 -1.47 0.96 1.98
C ALA A 111 -1.48 0.11 0.71
N GLY A 112 -1.57 -1.21 0.89
CA GLY A 112 -1.57 -2.15 -0.21
C GLY A 112 -0.18 -2.44 -0.79
N PRO A 113 -0.09 -3.19 -1.89
CA PRO A 113 -1.20 -3.88 -2.55
C PRO A 113 -1.74 -5.02 -1.67
N VAL A 114 -3.04 -5.02 -1.40
CA VAL A 114 -3.74 -6.03 -0.57
C VAL A 114 -4.95 -6.57 -1.34
N PRO A 115 -5.21 -7.89 -1.35
CA PRO A 115 -6.38 -8.42 -2.05
C PRO A 115 -7.67 -7.75 -1.57
N TYR A 116 -8.49 -7.29 -2.50
CA TYR A 116 -9.77 -6.66 -2.17
C TYR A 116 -10.83 -7.74 -1.94
N GLU A 117 -11.47 -7.74 -0.76
CA GLU A 117 -12.43 -8.79 -0.35
C GLU A 117 -13.91 -8.41 -0.54
N GLY A 118 -14.21 -7.20 -1.00
CA GLY A 118 -15.59 -6.77 -1.31
C GLY A 118 -16.40 -6.25 -0.12
N ASP A 119 -15.76 -5.51 0.78
CA ASP A 119 -16.42 -4.80 1.88
C ASP A 119 -16.15 -3.29 1.79
N ASP A 120 -16.71 -2.53 2.73
CA ASP A 120 -16.52 -1.10 2.86
C ASP A 120 -15.04 -0.73 2.97
N PHE A 121 -14.70 0.38 2.33
CA PHE A 121 -13.38 0.99 2.38
C PHE A 121 -13.52 2.36 3.03
N SER A 122 -12.69 2.64 4.02
CA SER A 122 -12.64 3.97 4.64
C SER A 122 -11.23 4.54 4.60
N LEU A 123 -11.16 5.86 4.44
CA LEU A 123 -9.92 6.59 4.35
C LEU A 123 -10.01 7.85 5.19
N LEU A 124 -9.12 7.94 6.18
CA LEU A 124 -8.79 9.18 6.86
C LEU A 124 -7.53 9.75 6.23
N VAL A 125 -7.57 11.01 5.83
CA VAL A 125 -6.40 11.78 5.43
C VAL A 125 -6.32 13.02 6.29
N ALA A 126 -5.22 13.21 7.00
CA ALA A 126 -5.03 14.38 7.84
C ALA A 126 -3.59 14.87 7.81
N LEU A 127 -3.43 16.19 7.89
CA LEU A 127 -2.18 16.88 8.11
C LEU A 127 -2.30 17.65 9.41
N PHE A 128 -1.30 17.50 10.25
CA PHE A 128 -1.21 18.21 11.50
C PHE A 128 0.09 19.00 11.55
N ARG A 129 0.12 20.01 12.43
CA ARG A 129 1.35 20.62 12.90
C ARG A 129 1.36 20.63 14.41
N ALA A 130 2.50 20.34 15.00
CA ALA A 130 2.67 20.39 16.45
C ALA A 130 3.75 21.41 16.81
N LYS A 131 3.56 22.20 17.87
CA LYS A 131 4.59 23.15 18.31
C LYS A 131 5.86 22.40 18.73
N THR A 132 7.03 22.80 18.25
CA THR A 132 8.28 22.04 18.46
C THR A 132 8.61 21.90 19.94
N THR A 133 8.49 20.67 20.45
CA THR A 133 8.93 20.27 21.80
C THR A 133 9.54 18.86 21.73
N ASP A 134 10.57 18.59 22.53
CA ASP A 134 11.36 17.35 22.42
C ASP A 134 10.54 16.08 22.63
N TRP A 135 9.49 16.15 23.46
CA TRP A 135 8.64 14.99 23.74
C TRP A 135 7.74 14.64 22.54
N ILE A 136 7.32 15.63 21.75
CA ILE A 136 6.50 15.45 20.54
C ILE A 136 7.31 14.73 19.47
N ALA A 137 8.54 15.19 19.23
CA ALA A 137 9.44 14.56 18.25
C ALA A 137 9.72 13.08 18.61
N ARG A 138 9.93 12.77 19.89
CA ARG A 138 10.12 11.39 20.37
C ARG A 138 8.87 10.53 20.16
N SER A 139 7.70 11.08 20.46
CA SER A 139 6.42 10.35 20.32
C SER A 139 6.11 10.03 18.86
N LEU A 140 6.30 11.00 17.96
CA LEU A 140 6.11 10.80 16.52
C LEU A 140 7.05 9.74 15.95
N LYS A 141 8.30 9.69 16.43
CA LYS A 141 9.25 8.66 16.01
C LYS A 141 8.80 7.24 16.43
N VAL A 142 8.28 7.08 17.65
CA VAL A 142 7.74 5.78 18.10
C VAL A 142 6.55 5.36 17.25
N VAL A 143 5.66 6.31 16.93
CA VAL A 143 4.52 6.09 16.04
C VAL A 143 4.99 5.66 14.64
N GLU A 144 6.00 6.34 14.09
CA GLU A 144 6.62 6.00 12.79
C GLU A 144 7.24 4.60 12.81
N ASP A 145 8.04 4.26 13.81
CA ASP A 145 8.71 2.96 13.93
C ASP A 145 7.69 1.81 13.98
N VAL A 146 6.57 2.01 14.70
CA VAL A 146 5.47 1.03 14.77
C VAL A 146 4.70 0.94 13.44
N ALA A 147 4.43 2.08 12.80
CA ALA A 147 3.74 2.11 11.49
C ALA A 147 4.59 1.42 10.41
N ALA A 148 5.90 1.64 10.41
CA ALA A 148 6.84 0.98 9.52
C ALA A 148 6.83 -0.54 9.73
N ALA A 149 6.89 -1.02 10.98
CA ALA A 149 6.85 -2.45 11.29
C ALA A 149 5.58 -3.15 10.77
N VAL A 150 4.43 -2.46 10.84
CA VAL A 150 3.14 -2.91 10.29
C VAL A 150 3.19 -3.07 8.77
N GLY A 151 3.86 -2.16 8.05
CA GLY A 151 3.98 -2.18 6.59
C GLY A 151 4.86 -3.31 6.02
N PHE A 152 5.77 -3.89 6.80
CA PHE A 152 6.71 -4.93 6.32
C PHE A 152 6.31 -6.38 6.66
N GLY A 153 5.50 -6.62 7.70
CA GLY A 153 5.27 -7.96 8.25
C GLY A 153 4.08 -8.76 7.68
N GLY A 154 3.38 -8.23 6.68
CA GLY A 154 2.07 -8.76 6.27
C GLY A 154 0.95 -8.37 7.26
N LEU A 155 -0.28 -8.26 6.76
CA LEU A 155 -1.40 -7.68 7.53
C LEU A 155 -1.79 -8.47 8.79
N ALA A 156 -1.51 -9.78 8.85
CA ALA A 156 -1.92 -10.63 9.97
C ALA A 156 -1.24 -10.28 11.31
N GLY A 157 0.00 -9.79 11.28
CA GLY A 157 0.72 -9.33 12.49
C GLY A 157 0.43 -7.88 12.88
N ALA A 158 -0.17 -7.11 11.96
CA ALA A 158 -0.32 -5.67 12.07
C ALA A 158 -1.52 -5.22 12.91
N VAL A 159 -2.58 -6.04 13.00
CA VAL A 159 -3.87 -5.63 13.57
C VAL A 159 -3.78 -5.16 15.04
N PRO A 160 -3.10 -5.88 15.96
CA PRO A 160 -2.97 -5.40 17.34
C PRO A 160 -2.14 -4.12 17.46
N LEU A 161 -1.09 -4.00 16.65
CA LEU A 161 -0.19 -2.83 16.62
C LEU A 161 -0.90 -1.59 16.10
N ALA A 162 -1.74 -1.73 15.07
CA ALA A 162 -2.56 -0.65 14.53
C ALA A 162 -3.47 -0.03 15.61
N SER A 163 -4.11 -0.85 16.46
CA SER A 163 -4.98 -0.36 17.53
C SER A 163 -4.24 0.45 18.62
N SER A 164 -3.01 0.07 18.93
CA SER A 164 -2.16 0.79 19.89
C SER A 164 -1.61 2.08 19.26
N LEU A 165 -1.29 2.04 17.97
CA LEU A 165 -0.83 3.18 17.21
C LEU A 165 -1.92 4.24 17.06
N ILE A 166 -3.14 3.82 16.73
CA ILE A 166 -4.33 4.69 16.68
C ILE A 166 -4.53 5.37 18.03
N ARG A 167 -4.47 4.63 19.15
CA ARG A 167 -4.58 5.21 20.49
C ARG A 167 -3.45 6.17 20.82
N GLY A 168 -2.23 5.88 20.37
CA GLY A 168 -1.07 6.77 20.50
C GLY A 168 -1.28 8.08 19.73
N ILE A 169 -1.80 7.99 18.50
CA ILE A 169 -2.19 9.16 17.70
C ILE A 169 -3.34 9.91 18.40
N GLU A 170 -4.36 9.23 18.91
CA GLU A 170 -5.48 9.87 19.61
C GLU A 170 -5.04 10.67 20.85
N SER A 171 -4.25 10.04 21.73
CA SER A 171 -3.69 10.71 22.91
C SER A 171 -2.81 11.90 22.52
N PHE A 172 -2.04 11.77 21.44
CA PHE A 172 -1.22 12.85 20.92
C PHE A 172 -2.08 14.02 20.40
N LEU A 173 -3.17 13.71 19.70
CA LEU A 173 -4.09 14.70 19.13
C LEU A 173 -4.96 15.40 20.18
N GLU A 174 -5.00 14.92 21.42
CA GLU A 174 -5.62 15.62 22.55
C GLU A 174 -4.77 16.78 23.09
N SER A 175 -3.51 16.86 22.69
CA SER A 175 -2.64 17.95 23.08
C SER A 175 -3.10 19.29 22.46
N PRO A 176 -3.17 20.38 23.25
CA PRO A 176 -3.45 21.71 22.71
C PRO A 176 -2.34 22.21 21.77
N ASP A 177 -1.14 21.62 21.84
CA ASP A 177 0.00 21.97 20.99
C ASP A 177 -0.11 21.39 19.57
N VAL A 178 -1.16 20.61 19.28
CA VAL A 178 -1.38 19.97 17.98
C VAL A 178 -2.57 20.60 17.25
N GLU A 179 -2.28 21.20 16.10
CA GLU A 179 -3.26 21.83 15.22
C GLU A 179 -3.52 20.94 14.00
N LEU A 180 -4.80 20.69 13.70
CA LEU A 180 -5.22 20.09 12.43
C LEU A 180 -5.14 21.15 11.33
N ARG A 181 -4.38 20.87 10.28
CA ARG A 181 -4.19 21.76 9.12
C ARG A 181 -5.12 21.44 7.98
N VAL A 182 -5.15 20.17 7.57
CA VAL A 182 -6.12 19.60 6.64
C VAL A 182 -6.59 18.26 7.16
N GLY A 183 -7.85 17.88 6.92
CA GLY A 183 -8.37 16.63 7.42
C GLY A 183 -9.70 16.25 6.78
N ALA A 184 -9.81 15.02 6.30
CA ALA A 184 -11.09 14.46 5.89
C ALA A 184 -11.15 12.96 6.19
N TYR A 185 -12.34 12.51 6.55
CA TYR A 185 -12.68 11.10 6.61
C TYR A 185 -13.75 10.81 5.56
N ARG A 186 -13.56 9.74 4.80
CA ARG A 186 -14.54 9.28 3.81
C ARG A 186 -14.64 7.77 3.84
N SER A 187 -15.86 7.26 3.74
CA SER A 187 -16.14 5.83 3.60
C SER A 187 -16.93 5.59 2.31
N TRP A 188 -16.61 4.51 1.63
CA TRP A 188 -17.28 4.04 0.41
C TRP A 188 -17.87 2.67 0.68
N GLN A 189 -19.18 2.57 0.49
CA GLN A 189 -19.91 1.34 0.76
C GLN A 189 -19.78 0.36 -0.41
N HIS A 190 -19.54 -0.92 -0.11
CA HIS A 190 -19.55 -1.94 -1.16
C HIS A 190 -20.97 -2.13 -1.72
N GLY A 191 -21.11 -2.11 -3.05
CA GLY A 191 -22.40 -2.31 -3.73
C GLY A 191 -23.45 -1.20 -3.53
N GLY A 192 -23.10 -0.12 -2.80
CA GLY A 192 -23.97 1.03 -2.57
C GLY A 192 -23.87 2.12 -3.64
N PRO A 193 -24.79 3.10 -3.64
CA PRO A 193 -24.65 4.30 -4.47
C PRO A 193 -23.33 5.02 -4.15
N GLY A 194 -22.49 5.23 -5.17
CA GLY A 194 -21.16 5.81 -4.98
C GLY A 194 -20.15 4.83 -4.35
N GLY A 195 -20.31 3.54 -4.62
CA GLY A 195 -19.35 2.51 -4.21
C GLY A 195 -17.92 2.77 -4.69
N LEU A 196 -16.98 1.98 -4.16
CA LEU A 196 -15.57 2.21 -4.40
C LEU A 196 -15.20 2.02 -5.88
N VAL A 197 -14.72 3.09 -6.49
CA VAL A 197 -14.07 3.11 -7.80
C VAL A 197 -12.68 3.68 -7.66
N PRO A 198 -11.74 3.39 -8.57
CA PRO A 198 -10.46 4.09 -8.55
C PRO A 198 -10.67 5.60 -8.65
N LEU A 199 -9.99 6.34 -7.78
CA LEU A 199 -10.22 7.77 -7.64
C LEU A 199 -8.98 8.49 -7.10
N HIS A 200 -8.92 9.79 -7.37
CA HIS A 200 -8.04 10.70 -6.66
C HIS A 200 -8.86 11.51 -5.67
N PHE A 201 -8.39 11.60 -4.43
CA PHE A 201 -9.05 12.33 -3.36
C PHE A 201 -8.09 13.38 -2.83
N CYS A 202 -8.52 14.64 -2.89
CA CYS A 202 -7.74 15.77 -2.41
C CYS A 202 -8.40 16.38 -1.17
N VAL A 203 -7.58 16.63 -0.16
CA VAL A 203 -7.97 17.36 1.05
C VAL A 203 -7.08 18.59 1.16
N MET A 204 -7.67 19.77 1.17
CA MET A 204 -6.94 21.05 1.12
C MET A 204 -7.51 22.06 2.11
N ARG A 205 -6.65 22.98 2.56
CA ARG A 205 -7.06 24.09 3.42
C ARG A 205 -7.34 25.31 2.56
N ARG A 206 -8.61 25.54 2.27
CA ARG A 206 -9.07 26.67 1.48
C ARG A 206 -10.19 27.44 2.20
N PRO A 207 -10.00 28.72 2.54
CA PRO A 207 -11.03 29.52 3.19
C PRO A 207 -12.34 29.50 2.41
N HIS A 208 -13.48 29.33 3.11
CA HIS A 208 -14.79 29.29 2.45
C HIS A 208 -15.15 30.58 1.71
N THR A 209 -14.60 31.72 2.14
CA THR A 209 -14.76 33.01 1.47
C THR A 209 -14.10 33.08 0.09
N GLU A 210 -13.18 32.16 -0.20
CA GLU A 210 -12.35 32.14 -1.40
C GLU A 210 -12.59 30.90 -2.26
N THR A 211 -13.49 29.99 -1.86
CA THR A 211 -13.72 28.71 -2.54
C THR A 211 -15.03 28.73 -3.32
N THR A 212 -14.96 28.81 -4.65
CA THR A 212 -16.13 28.61 -5.52
C THR A 212 -16.24 27.16 -5.99
N LYS A 213 -17.43 26.76 -6.43
CA LYS A 213 -17.64 25.42 -7.01
C LYS A 213 -16.88 25.27 -8.33
N GLU A 214 -16.82 26.34 -9.11
CA GLU A 214 -16.10 26.41 -10.36
C GLU A 214 -14.61 26.14 -10.16
N ASP A 215 -14.00 26.71 -9.13
CA ASP A 215 -12.57 26.50 -8.85
C ASP A 215 -12.26 25.05 -8.50
N LEU A 216 -13.13 24.39 -7.72
CA LEU A 216 -12.96 22.97 -7.38
C LEU A 216 -13.19 22.09 -8.60
N ALA A 217 -14.13 22.45 -9.47
CA ALA A 217 -14.40 21.76 -10.72
C ALA A 217 -13.27 21.94 -11.75
N ALA A 218 -12.41 22.95 -11.61
CA ALA A 218 -11.24 23.17 -12.46
C ALA A 218 -10.02 22.31 -12.07
N LEU A 219 -10.05 21.64 -10.91
CA LEU A 219 -8.92 20.82 -10.46
C LEU A 219 -8.77 19.55 -11.28
N ARG A 220 -7.54 19.20 -11.64
CA ARG A 220 -7.19 17.98 -12.38
C ARG A 220 -5.96 17.31 -11.79
N VAL A 221 -5.88 15.99 -11.91
CA VAL A 221 -4.65 15.25 -11.62
C VAL A 221 -3.95 14.92 -12.92
N SER A 222 -2.69 15.33 -13.04
CA SER A 222 -1.80 14.94 -14.14
C SER A 222 -0.47 14.48 -13.56
N GLU A 223 0.03 13.33 -14.00
CA GLU A 223 1.30 12.76 -13.55
C GLU A 223 1.45 12.66 -12.02
N GLY A 224 0.35 12.37 -11.32
CA GLY A 224 0.33 12.28 -9.85
C GLY A 224 0.42 13.63 -9.12
N ARG A 225 0.25 14.75 -9.83
CA ARG A 225 0.26 16.11 -9.25
C ARG A 225 -1.08 16.80 -9.47
N LEU A 226 -1.47 17.62 -8.50
CA LEU A 226 -2.64 18.48 -8.56
C LEU A 226 -2.35 19.69 -9.45
N HIS A 227 -3.23 19.90 -10.40
CA HIS A 227 -3.23 21.04 -11.30
C HIS A 227 -4.57 21.74 -11.28
N ARG A 228 -4.59 22.98 -11.74
CA ARG A 228 -5.79 23.74 -12.07
C ARG A 228 -5.85 23.94 -13.58
N LEU A 229 -7.03 23.79 -14.16
CA LEU A 229 -7.29 24.20 -15.55
C LEU A 229 -7.18 25.72 -15.66
N GLY A 230 -6.36 26.16 -16.61
CA GLY A 230 -6.22 27.57 -16.96
C GLY A 230 -7.51 28.15 -17.54
N PRO A 231 -7.57 29.48 -17.74
CA PRO A 231 -8.74 30.17 -18.28
C PRO A 231 -9.16 29.70 -19.68
N ASP A 232 -8.24 29.10 -20.42
CA ASP A 232 -8.46 28.52 -21.75
C ASP A 232 -9.15 27.14 -21.70
N GLY A 233 -9.28 26.54 -20.50
CA GLY A 233 -9.87 25.22 -20.30
C GLY A 233 -9.02 24.06 -20.80
N VAL A 234 -7.77 24.31 -21.20
CA VAL A 234 -6.87 23.31 -21.81
C VAL A 234 -5.53 23.26 -21.07
N THR A 235 -4.97 24.40 -20.72
CA THR A 235 -3.66 24.47 -20.04
C THR A 235 -3.80 23.97 -18.61
N LEU A 236 -2.84 23.17 -18.16
CA LEU A 236 -2.77 22.68 -16.78
C LEU A 236 -1.64 23.40 -16.05
N GLU A 237 -2.01 24.16 -15.02
CA GLU A 237 -1.06 24.86 -14.16
C GLU A 237 -0.92 24.11 -12.83
N PRO A 238 0.32 23.87 -12.33
CA PRO A 238 0.51 23.25 -11.02
C PRO A 238 -0.22 24.04 -9.93
N TYR A 239 -0.96 23.33 -9.07
CA TYR A 239 -1.66 23.95 -7.96
C TYR A 239 -0.72 24.06 -6.75
N THR A 240 -0.42 25.27 -6.31
CA THR A 240 0.58 25.54 -5.24
C THR A 240 0.10 26.53 -4.17
N GLU A 241 -1.14 27.00 -4.28
CA GLU A 241 -1.66 28.13 -3.51
C GLU A 241 -1.95 27.80 -2.03
N HIS A 242 -2.26 26.53 -1.72
CA HIS A 242 -2.71 26.11 -0.39
C HIS A 242 -2.05 24.79 0.05
N ASP A 243 -2.03 24.55 1.37
CA ASP A 243 -1.64 23.26 1.93
C ASP A 243 -2.65 22.18 1.47
N PHE A 244 -2.18 21.07 0.90
CA PHE A 244 -3.04 19.96 0.51
C PHE A 244 -2.37 18.59 0.59
N ILE A 245 -3.21 17.56 0.65
CA ILE A 245 -2.85 16.16 0.47
C ILE A 245 -3.71 15.58 -0.66
N LEU A 246 -3.06 14.99 -1.65
CA LEU A 246 -3.64 14.25 -2.76
C LEU A 246 -3.27 12.77 -2.62
N VAL A 247 -4.30 11.93 -2.51
CA VAL A 247 -4.15 10.47 -2.48
C VAL A 247 -4.85 9.84 -3.67
N SER A 248 -4.31 8.73 -4.18
CA SER A 248 -5.02 7.84 -5.10
C SER A 248 -5.43 6.56 -4.40
N VAL A 249 -6.61 6.08 -4.77
CA VAL A 249 -7.09 4.74 -4.44
C VAL A 249 -7.16 3.97 -5.75
N GLU A 250 -6.39 2.91 -5.86
CA GLU A 250 -6.10 2.22 -7.11
C GLU A 250 -6.44 0.73 -6.99
N ALA A 251 -7.02 0.18 -8.05
CA ALA A 251 -7.16 -1.25 -8.24
C ALA A 251 -6.00 -1.75 -9.11
N LYS A 252 -5.31 -2.81 -8.69
CA LYS A 252 -4.20 -3.42 -9.44
C LYS A 252 -4.50 -4.88 -9.72
N ARG A 253 -4.16 -5.36 -10.92
CA ARG A 253 -4.30 -6.79 -11.24
C ARG A 253 -3.28 -7.65 -10.50
N GLU A 254 -2.08 -7.11 -10.33
CA GLU A 254 -0.93 -7.84 -9.80
C GLU A 254 -0.17 -6.96 -8.81
N ARG A 255 0.44 -7.63 -7.82
CA ARG A 255 1.46 -7.04 -6.97
C ARG A 255 2.86 -7.37 -7.50
N ASP A 256 3.76 -6.40 -7.41
CA ASP A 256 5.17 -6.49 -7.81
C ASP A 256 6.11 -6.91 -6.66
N ASP A 257 5.62 -6.79 -5.43
CA ASP A 257 6.37 -7.06 -4.21
C ASP A 257 6.11 -8.46 -3.62
N TYR A 258 5.58 -9.39 -4.42
CA TYR A 258 5.24 -10.76 -3.99
C TYR A 258 6.42 -11.53 -3.38
N ARG A 259 7.66 -11.16 -3.71
CA ARG A 259 8.88 -11.78 -3.15
C ARG A 259 9.07 -11.52 -1.66
N LYS A 260 8.31 -10.60 -1.08
CA LYS A 260 8.28 -10.35 0.37
C LYS A 260 7.34 -11.33 1.11
N LEU A 261 6.55 -12.12 0.38
CA LEU A 261 5.58 -13.05 0.96
C LEU A 261 6.24 -14.35 1.43
N ALA A 262 5.56 -15.05 2.33
CA ALA A 262 6.08 -16.24 3.02
C ALA A 262 6.49 -17.38 2.09
N PHE A 263 5.93 -17.47 0.88
CA PHE A 263 6.29 -18.51 -0.08
C PHE A 263 7.70 -18.31 -0.67
N TYR A 264 8.18 -17.08 -0.78
CA TYR A 264 9.42 -16.79 -1.51
C TYR A 264 10.68 -17.32 -0.79
N PRO A 265 10.83 -17.20 0.54
CA PRO A 265 11.91 -17.89 1.26
C PRO A 265 11.86 -19.42 1.13
N LEU A 266 10.66 -20.02 1.06
CA LEU A 266 10.50 -21.47 0.83
C LEU A 266 10.97 -21.84 -0.58
N TRP A 267 10.69 -20.98 -1.56
CA TRP A 267 11.20 -21.15 -2.92
C TRP A 267 12.73 -21.08 -2.97
N GLU A 268 13.36 -20.08 -2.35
CA GLU A 268 14.83 -19.97 -2.30
C GLU A 268 15.45 -21.25 -1.71
N ARG A 269 14.90 -21.75 -0.60
CA ARG A 269 15.33 -23.03 0.00
C ARG A 269 15.10 -24.23 -0.92
N THR A 270 13.99 -24.26 -1.65
CA THR A 270 13.71 -25.30 -2.65
C THR A 270 14.80 -25.32 -3.72
N LYS A 271 15.18 -24.15 -4.25
CA LYS A 271 16.26 -24.04 -5.24
C LYS A 271 17.59 -24.54 -4.69
N GLU A 272 17.96 -24.12 -3.48
CA GLU A 272 19.20 -24.56 -2.82
C GLU A 272 19.28 -26.09 -2.71
N GLN A 273 18.18 -26.74 -2.32
CA GLN A 273 18.11 -28.20 -2.21
C GLN A 273 18.21 -28.91 -3.57
N VAL A 274 17.60 -28.37 -4.62
CA VAL A 274 17.75 -28.94 -5.98
C VAL A 274 19.21 -28.83 -6.45
N ILE A 275 19.83 -27.67 -6.25
CA ILE A 275 21.24 -27.43 -6.63
C ILE A 275 22.19 -28.36 -5.87
N ALA A 276 21.87 -28.68 -4.61
CA ALA A 276 22.64 -29.61 -3.79
C ALA A 276 22.43 -31.09 -4.12
N GLY A 277 21.53 -31.44 -5.05
CA GLY A 277 21.17 -32.83 -5.38
C GLY A 277 20.18 -33.48 -4.40
N ASP A 278 19.72 -32.73 -3.38
CA ASP A 278 18.77 -33.20 -2.36
C ASP A 278 17.32 -33.22 -2.87
N LEU A 279 17.02 -34.03 -3.89
CA LEU A 279 15.73 -34.02 -4.60
C LEU A 279 14.53 -34.35 -3.70
N GLY A 280 14.68 -35.27 -2.74
CA GLY A 280 13.63 -35.63 -1.78
C GLY A 280 13.24 -34.47 -0.85
N PRO A 281 14.20 -33.86 -0.12
CA PRO A 281 13.99 -32.61 0.61
C PRO A 281 13.44 -31.49 -0.27
N ALA A 282 13.99 -31.28 -1.47
CA ALA A 282 13.53 -30.27 -2.40
C ALA A 282 12.05 -30.43 -2.74
N GLN A 283 11.60 -31.65 -3.04
CA GLN A 283 10.19 -31.92 -3.34
C GLN A 283 9.26 -31.59 -2.16
N ARG A 284 9.69 -31.86 -0.92
CA ARG A 284 8.90 -31.52 0.28
C ARG A 284 8.80 -30.00 0.46
N THR A 285 9.91 -29.28 0.33
CA THR A 285 9.94 -27.81 0.44
C THR A 285 9.17 -27.16 -0.72
N TRP A 286 9.21 -27.74 -1.92
CA TRP A 286 8.40 -27.31 -3.05
C TRP A 286 6.90 -27.39 -2.73
N ARG A 287 6.42 -28.48 -2.13
CA ARG A 287 5.01 -28.60 -1.73
C ARG A 287 4.61 -27.53 -0.71
N GLN A 288 5.50 -27.17 0.21
CA GLN A 288 5.28 -26.06 1.16
C GLN A 288 5.21 -24.72 0.43
N THR A 289 6.13 -24.47 -0.51
CA THR A 289 6.14 -23.29 -1.39
C THR A 289 4.81 -23.17 -2.14
N ALA A 290 4.40 -24.25 -2.82
CA ALA A 290 3.15 -24.31 -3.56
C ALA A 290 1.94 -24.03 -2.65
N GLY A 291 1.88 -24.64 -1.46
CA GLY A 291 0.83 -24.36 -0.49
C GLY A 291 0.81 -22.89 -0.03
N ALA A 292 1.98 -22.28 0.16
CA ALA A 292 2.11 -20.88 0.57
C ALA A 292 1.77 -19.87 -0.54
N ILE A 293 1.85 -20.27 -1.82
CA ILE A 293 1.35 -19.46 -2.95
C ILE A 293 -0.17 -19.26 -2.83
N PHE A 294 -0.93 -20.27 -2.40
CA PHE A 294 -2.38 -20.16 -2.17
C PHE A 294 -2.73 -19.51 -0.81
N SER A 295 -2.04 -18.42 -0.47
CA SER A 295 -2.32 -17.60 0.72
C SER A 295 -3.30 -16.47 0.41
N ASP A 296 -4.03 -15.98 1.41
CA ASP A 296 -4.96 -14.85 1.24
C ASP A 296 -4.25 -13.49 1.03
N ASP A 297 -2.92 -13.48 0.96
CA ASP A 297 -2.11 -12.31 0.64
C ASP A 297 -1.95 -12.12 -0.89
N LEU A 298 -2.48 -13.05 -1.68
CA LEU A 298 -2.54 -13.03 -3.14
C LEU A 298 -3.98 -13.14 -3.66
N THR A 299 -4.29 -12.44 -4.76
CA THR A 299 -5.55 -12.61 -5.48
C THR A 299 -5.54 -13.96 -6.20
N ARG A 300 -6.72 -14.55 -6.41
CA ARG A 300 -6.82 -15.85 -7.07
C ARG A 300 -6.13 -15.89 -8.45
N PRO A 301 -6.31 -14.88 -9.33
CA PRO A 301 -5.59 -14.86 -10.60
C PRO A 301 -4.07 -14.87 -10.42
N GLN A 302 -3.53 -14.11 -9.47
CA GLN A 302 -2.08 -14.07 -9.25
C GLN A 302 -1.56 -15.36 -8.59
N GLN A 303 -2.34 -16.03 -7.73
CA GLN A 303 -1.99 -17.35 -7.20
C GLN A 303 -1.80 -18.36 -8.33
N GLU A 304 -2.74 -18.42 -9.28
CA GLU A 304 -2.70 -19.34 -10.43
C GLU A 304 -1.51 -19.04 -11.35
N THR A 305 -1.25 -17.76 -11.64
CA THR A 305 -0.08 -17.32 -12.43
C THR A 305 1.23 -17.68 -11.74
N LEU A 306 1.40 -17.34 -10.46
CA LEU A 306 2.64 -17.62 -9.72
C LEU A 306 2.86 -19.12 -9.53
N PHE A 307 1.80 -19.90 -9.26
CA PHE A 307 1.93 -21.35 -9.14
C PHE A 307 2.46 -21.96 -10.45
N THR A 308 1.86 -21.58 -11.59
CA THR A 308 2.28 -22.07 -12.91
C THR A 308 3.72 -21.69 -13.22
N GLU A 309 4.11 -20.44 -12.98
CA GLU A 309 5.47 -19.97 -13.20
C GLU A 309 6.49 -20.74 -12.36
N TYR A 310 6.24 -20.87 -11.06
CA TYR A 310 7.18 -21.50 -10.14
C TYR A 310 7.23 -23.02 -10.31
N GLN A 311 6.12 -23.64 -10.72
CA GLN A 311 6.10 -25.05 -11.09
C GLN A 311 6.99 -25.32 -12.31
N ARG A 312 6.90 -24.47 -13.34
CA ARG A 312 7.79 -24.54 -14.51
C ARG A 312 9.26 -24.37 -14.09
N LEU A 313 9.57 -23.37 -13.28
CA LEU A 313 10.93 -23.13 -12.78
C LEU A 313 11.46 -24.30 -11.97
N TYR A 314 10.63 -24.93 -11.13
CA TYR A 314 11.02 -26.11 -10.36
C TYR A 314 11.35 -27.29 -11.29
N ALA A 315 10.50 -27.57 -12.28
CA ALA A 315 10.73 -28.63 -13.24
C ALA A 315 12.02 -28.42 -14.05
N GLU A 316 12.28 -27.20 -14.53
CA GLU A 316 13.51 -26.83 -15.24
C GLU A 316 14.76 -27.02 -14.38
N LEU A 317 14.70 -26.65 -13.09
CA LEU A 317 15.82 -26.86 -12.16
C LEU A 317 16.07 -28.35 -11.93
N VAL A 318 15.02 -29.13 -11.68
CA VAL A 318 15.16 -30.57 -11.43
C VAL A 318 15.73 -31.28 -12.65
N ASP A 319 15.23 -30.99 -13.86
CA ASP A 319 15.77 -31.57 -15.10
C ASP A 319 17.25 -31.22 -15.29
N ARG A 320 17.60 -29.94 -15.14
CA ARG A 320 18.98 -29.48 -15.28
C ARG A 320 19.95 -30.19 -14.34
N PHE A 321 19.61 -30.32 -13.05
CA PHE A 321 20.52 -30.86 -12.04
C PHE A 321 20.48 -32.40 -11.95
N SER A 322 19.35 -33.04 -12.27
CA SER A 322 19.29 -34.51 -12.39
C SER A 322 20.12 -35.00 -13.58
N ASN A 323 20.14 -34.25 -14.69
CA ASN A 323 20.94 -34.58 -15.87
C ASN A 323 22.46 -34.40 -15.63
N LEU A 324 22.86 -33.48 -14.74
CA LEU A 324 24.26 -33.30 -14.35
C LEU A 324 24.76 -34.45 -13.46
N GLU A 325 23.99 -34.87 -12.46
CA GLU A 325 24.32 -36.07 -11.66
C GLU A 325 24.43 -37.33 -12.53
N LEU A 326 23.54 -37.49 -13.52
CA LEU A 326 23.60 -38.59 -14.48
C LEU A 326 24.83 -38.53 -15.39
N ALA A 327 25.30 -37.33 -15.76
CA ALA A 327 26.53 -37.15 -16.55
C ALA A 327 27.77 -37.50 -15.73
N ASP A 328 27.83 -37.08 -14.46
CA ASP A 328 28.92 -37.41 -13.53
C ASP A 328 28.95 -38.91 -13.19
N LEU A 329 27.78 -39.55 -13.00
CA LEU A 329 27.66 -40.99 -12.78
C LEU A 329 27.97 -41.82 -14.04
N ARG A 330 27.66 -41.32 -15.25
CA ARG A 330 28.04 -42.00 -16.51
C ARG A 330 29.55 -42.01 -16.76
N GLY A 331 30.31 -41.17 -16.06
CA GLY A 331 31.77 -41.24 -15.97
C GLY A 331 32.31 -42.39 -15.11
N HIS A 332 31.47 -43.06 -14.30
CA HIS A 332 31.81 -44.22 -13.46
C HIS A 332 30.73 -45.32 -13.61
N ARG A 333 30.96 -46.30 -14.50
CA ARG A 333 30.11 -47.50 -14.75
C ARG A 333 29.72 -48.28 -13.45
N PRO A 334 28.94 -49.38 -13.54
CA PRO A 334 27.58 -49.60 -14.04
C PRO A 334 26.67 -50.22 -12.94
N GLY A 335 25.34 -50.11 -13.05
CA GLY A 335 24.42 -51.00 -12.30
C GLY A 335 23.47 -50.36 -11.26
N GLY A 336 23.15 -49.07 -11.37
CA GLY A 336 22.06 -48.47 -10.61
C GLY A 336 20.72 -48.62 -11.34
N GLY A 337 19.69 -49.11 -10.65
CA GLY A 337 18.32 -49.18 -11.17
C GLY A 337 17.78 -47.80 -11.60
N PRO A 338 16.65 -47.77 -12.35
CA PRO A 338 16.09 -46.53 -12.86
C PRO A 338 15.84 -45.53 -11.71
N PRO A 339 16.14 -44.24 -11.91
CA PRO A 339 15.85 -43.22 -10.91
C PRO A 339 14.34 -43.22 -10.59
N PRO A 340 13.96 -42.90 -9.34
CA PRO A 340 12.55 -42.81 -8.97
C PRO A 340 11.85 -41.81 -9.88
N GLU A 341 10.74 -42.26 -10.47
CA GLU A 341 9.94 -41.46 -11.40
C GLU A 341 9.35 -40.26 -10.64
N LEU A 342 9.93 -39.06 -10.86
CA LEU A 342 9.43 -37.81 -10.31
C LEU A 342 8.12 -37.47 -11.03
N ARG A 343 6.99 -37.92 -10.46
CA ARG A 343 5.66 -37.48 -10.90
C ARG A 343 5.45 -36.04 -10.43
N LEU A 344 5.63 -35.10 -11.35
CA LEU A 344 5.13 -33.74 -11.20
C LEU A 344 3.61 -33.83 -11.15
N VAL A 345 3.02 -33.26 -10.09
CA VAL A 345 1.57 -33.18 -9.97
C VAL A 345 1.16 -31.91 -10.69
N ASP A 346 0.46 -32.07 -11.82
CA ASP A 346 0.06 -30.95 -12.69
C ASP A 346 -1.10 -30.13 -12.12
N ASP A 347 -1.85 -30.68 -11.15
CA ASP A 347 -3.05 -30.05 -10.60
C ASP A 347 -2.81 -29.44 -9.19
N PRO A 348 -2.98 -28.12 -9.01
CA PRO A 348 -2.89 -27.46 -7.71
C PRO A 348 -3.86 -28.04 -6.67
N ALA A 349 -5.06 -28.45 -7.07
CA ALA A 349 -6.04 -29.00 -6.14
C ALA A 349 -5.60 -30.35 -5.57
N THR A 350 -4.92 -31.16 -6.39
CA THR A 350 -4.32 -32.43 -5.97
C THR A 350 -3.15 -32.21 -5.00
N LEU A 351 -2.31 -31.20 -5.23
CA LEU A 351 -1.24 -30.82 -4.29
C LEU A 351 -1.79 -30.36 -2.93
N LEU A 352 -2.78 -29.47 -2.93
CA LEU A 352 -3.38 -28.93 -1.70
C LEU A 352 -4.03 -30.02 -0.82
N ARG A 353 -4.61 -31.06 -1.42
CA ARG A 353 -5.13 -32.23 -0.68
C ARG A 353 -4.03 -33.02 0.01
N SER A 354 -2.86 -33.14 -0.62
CA SER A 354 -1.71 -33.90 -0.08
C SER A 354 -0.93 -33.18 1.03
N VAL A 355 -1.12 -31.85 1.18
CA VAL A 355 -0.46 -31.05 2.23
C VAL A 355 -1.27 -31.06 3.53
N ARG A 356 -2.58 -31.36 3.47
CA ARG A 356 -3.48 -31.39 4.64
C ARG A 356 -3.61 -32.77 5.30
N GLY A 357 -3.04 -33.82 4.70
CA GLY A 357 -2.91 -35.16 5.27
C GLY A 357 -1.46 -35.45 5.62
#